data_AF-A0A3D4THB4-F1
#
_entry.id   AF-A0A3D4THB4-F1
#
_cell.length_a   1.000
_cell.length_b   1.000
_cell.length_c   1.000
_cell.angle_alpha   90.00
_cell.angle_beta   90.00
_cell.angle_gamma   90.00
#
_symmetry.space_group_name_H-M   'P 1'
#
loop_
_entity.id
_entity.type
_entity.pdbx_description
1 polymer ?
#
loop_
_entity_poly.entity_id
_entity_poly.type
_entity_poly.pdbx_seq_one_letter_code
_entity_poly.pdbx_strand_id
1 'polypeptide(L)'
;MLNIQSLFASLVGQGLEKAASAKPNPELAGAPTTIRLSPEARAFFTAQAEAFGQISMSAFIAMTLEGVMHSTKGSDQLRPQELLQRRIELSRDRLLHLFLAHGIQAHQIASLLGDSSITTATLHDSNAFIAKLDDHLVQRVASQFQVSRDWLAGKSDQCVETTSGRWYKNTDGAIATLIRMLKDGLRPEVLVIRSSQADFQRAYAGGDTAPWADVGIIIRTERETPAGINYSVYEMWDFERWNYEKCRHYLKALFLWLSRQSDNVSFHGRIRLLGRAMEPDLIKRLKCGQILPVEAIKLSVGKEDVWYPDDYVDSKLSLEADELALVQKSFYEEKKLDAYFAELASTT
;
A
#
# COMPACT_ATOMS: atom_id res chain seq x y z
N MET A 1 -3.48 -37.19 -14.78
CA MET A 1 -3.49 -35.72 -14.87
C MET A 1 -2.45 -35.16 -13.91
N LEU A 2 -1.46 -34.43 -14.41
CA LEU A 2 -0.54 -33.68 -13.55
C LEU A 2 -1.31 -32.53 -12.91
N ASN A 3 -1.43 -32.54 -11.57
CA ASN A 3 -1.91 -31.40 -10.80
C ASN A 3 -0.88 -30.27 -10.92
N ILE A 4 -1.32 -29.02 -11.13
CA ILE A 4 -0.45 -27.84 -11.21
C ILE A 4 0.53 -27.77 -10.02
N GLN A 5 0.08 -28.14 -8.82
CA GLN A 5 0.91 -28.18 -7.60
C GLN A 5 2.04 -29.21 -7.71
N SER A 6 1.77 -30.37 -8.32
CA SER A 6 2.80 -31.41 -8.54
C SER A 6 3.82 -31.00 -9.61
N LEU A 7 3.39 -30.25 -10.63
CA LEU A 7 4.29 -29.68 -11.63
C LEU A 7 5.21 -28.64 -11.00
N PHE A 8 4.65 -27.69 -10.24
CA PHE A 8 5.43 -26.66 -9.55
C PHE A 8 6.37 -27.26 -8.49
N ALA A 9 5.91 -28.23 -7.70
CA ALA A 9 6.77 -28.91 -6.72
C ALA A 9 7.95 -29.63 -7.37
N SER A 10 7.75 -30.25 -8.54
CA SER A 10 8.83 -30.92 -9.28
C SER A 10 9.81 -29.93 -9.93
N LEU A 11 9.30 -28.84 -10.51
CA LEU A 11 10.10 -27.77 -11.11
C LEU A 11 10.96 -27.03 -10.07
N VAL A 12 10.38 -26.70 -8.91
CA VAL A 12 11.06 -25.99 -7.82
C VAL A 12 11.98 -26.93 -7.02
N GLY A 13 11.72 -28.24 -6.99
CA GLY A 13 12.62 -29.22 -6.39
C GLY A 13 13.77 -29.61 -7.32
N GLN A 14 13.57 -30.69 -8.08
CA GLN A 14 14.62 -31.31 -8.90
C GLN A 14 15.01 -30.48 -10.13
N GLY A 15 14.06 -29.68 -10.66
CA GLY A 15 14.31 -28.82 -11.82
C GLY A 15 15.36 -27.75 -11.53
N LEU A 16 15.28 -27.10 -10.37
CA LEU A 16 16.24 -26.08 -9.95
C LEU A 16 17.63 -26.67 -9.68
N GLU A 17 17.74 -27.82 -9.03
CA GLU A 17 19.04 -28.48 -8.80
C GLU A 17 19.75 -28.84 -10.11
N LYS A 18 19.00 -29.33 -11.10
CA LYS A 18 19.52 -29.62 -12.45
C LYS A 18 19.89 -28.34 -13.21
N ALA A 19 19.10 -27.28 -13.09
CA ALA A 19 19.39 -26.01 -13.72
C ALA A 19 20.61 -25.31 -13.10
N ALA A 20 20.82 -25.43 -11.79
CA ALA A 20 21.97 -24.87 -11.08
C ALA A 20 23.29 -25.60 -11.44
N SER A 21 23.22 -26.89 -11.75
CA SER A 21 24.36 -27.69 -12.20
C SER A 21 24.61 -27.62 -13.72
N ALA A 22 23.64 -27.13 -14.49
CA ALA A 22 23.79 -26.93 -15.93
C ALA A 22 24.64 -25.68 -16.22
N LYS A 23 25.71 -25.84 -17.01
CA LYS A 23 26.47 -24.69 -17.54
C LYS A 23 25.71 -24.10 -18.73
N PRO A 24 25.44 -22.78 -18.76
CA PRO A 24 24.86 -22.14 -19.94
C PRO A 24 25.78 -22.38 -21.14
N ASN A 25 25.22 -22.82 -22.28
CA ASN A 25 25.97 -22.91 -23.53
C ASN A 25 25.86 -21.56 -24.26
N PRO A 26 26.92 -20.72 -24.29
CA PRO A 26 26.88 -19.41 -24.95
C PRO A 26 26.66 -19.50 -26.45
N GLU A 27 26.91 -20.65 -27.09
CA GLU A 27 26.64 -20.86 -28.53
C GLU A 27 25.14 -20.90 -28.85
N LEU A 28 24.29 -21.11 -27.85
CA LEU A 28 22.82 -21.06 -27.99
C LEU A 28 22.24 -19.67 -27.76
N ALA A 29 23.07 -18.67 -27.42
CA ALA A 29 22.61 -17.30 -27.27
C ALA A 29 22.07 -16.77 -28.60
N GLY A 30 20.75 -16.51 -28.66
CA GLY A 30 20.06 -16.08 -29.87
C GLY A 30 19.62 -17.20 -30.82
N ALA A 31 19.81 -18.47 -30.44
CA ALA A 31 19.31 -19.59 -31.23
C ALA A 31 17.77 -19.64 -31.21
N PRO A 32 17.10 -19.77 -32.37
CA PRO A 32 15.65 -19.78 -32.44
C PRO A 32 15.08 -21.00 -31.73
N THR A 33 14.37 -20.79 -30.62
CA THR A 33 13.64 -21.83 -29.90
C THR A 33 12.18 -21.84 -30.38
N THR A 34 11.73 -22.97 -30.92
CA THR A 34 10.34 -23.09 -31.40
C THR A 34 9.44 -23.59 -30.28
N ILE A 35 8.53 -22.73 -29.80
CA ILE A 35 7.50 -23.09 -28.81
C ILE A 35 6.19 -23.36 -29.55
N ARG A 36 5.62 -24.55 -29.39
CA ARG A 36 4.29 -24.90 -29.93
C ARG A 36 3.23 -24.64 -28.87
N LEU A 37 2.35 -23.67 -29.13
CA LEU A 37 1.23 -23.31 -28.26
C LEU A 37 -0.08 -23.86 -28.81
N SER A 38 -1.02 -24.19 -27.92
CA SER A 38 -2.42 -24.42 -28.32
C SER A 38 -3.05 -23.12 -28.82
N PRO A 39 -4.16 -23.19 -29.58
CA PRO A 39 -4.88 -22.00 -30.04
C PRO A 39 -5.30 -21.06 -28.89
N GLU A 40 -5.75 -21.62 -27.76
CA GLU A 40 -6.19 -20.86 -26.58
C GLU A 40 -5.02 -20.14 -25.90
N ALA A 41 -3.90 -20.84 -25.71
CA ALA A 41 -2.69 -20.27 -25.13
C ALA A 41 -2.13 -19.16 -26.04
N ARG A 42 -2.17 -19.35 -27.36
CA ARG A 42 -1.76 -18.32 -28.32
C ARG A 42 -2.62 -17.06 -28.18
N ALA A 43 -3.94 -17.19 -28.16
CA ALA A 43 -4.85 -16.05 -27.99
C ALA A 43 -4.59 -15.30 -26.67
N PHE A 44 -4.39 -16.04 -25.58
CA PHE A 44 -4.06 -15.45 -24.27
C PHE A 44 -2.75 -14.64 -24.33
N PHE A 45 -1.65 -15.22 -24.82
CA PHE A 45 -0.36 -14.52 -24.86
C PHE A 45 -0.36 -13.33 -25.82
N THR A 46 -1.11 -13.38 -26.92
CA THR A 46 -1.29 -12.23 -27.82
C THR A 46 -1.97 -11.07 -27.11
N ALA A 47 -3.10 -11.31 -26.43
CA ALA A 47 -3.83 -10.26 -25.70
C ALA A 47 -2.98 -9.64 -24.58
N GLN A 48 -2.19 -10.46 -23.86
CA GLN A 48 -1.30 -9.97 -22.81
C GLN A 48 -0.14 -9.14 -23.39
N ALA A 49 0.46 -9.57 -24.51
CA ALA A 49 1.54 -8.83 -25.17
C ALA A 49 1.08 -7.46 -25.68
N GLU A 50 -0.15 -7.37 -26.21
CA GLU A 50 -0.78 -6.11 -26.60
C GLU A 50 -1.00 -5.18 -25.40
N ALA A 51 -1.61 -5.70 -24.34
CA ALA A 51 -1.89 -4.95 -23.11
C ALA A 51 -0.61 -4.48 -22.38
N PHE A 52 0.48 -5.24 -22.46
CA PHE A 52 1.75 -4.94 -21.79
C PHE A 52 2.60 -3.87 -22.51
N GLY A 53 2.18 -3.41 -23.69
CA GLY A 53 2.87 -2.36 -24.45
C GLY A 53 3.07 -2.65 -25.94
N GLN A 54 2.18 -3.44 -26.55
CA GLN A 54 2.23 -3.80 -27.97
C GLN A 54 3.54 -4.48 -28.41
N ILE A 55 4.09 -5.34 -27.55
CA ILE A 55 5.30 -6.12 -27.89
C ILE A 55 4.94 -7.40 -28.66
N SER A 56 5.93 -8.03 -29.28
CA SER A 56 5.71 -9.31 -29.96
C SER A 56 5.36 -10.43 -28.96
N MET A 57 4.49 -11.35 -29.36
CA MET A 57 4.11 -12.51 -28.55
C MET A 57 5.33 -13.33 -28.10
N SER A 58 6.33 -13.50 -28.97
CA SER A 58 7.58 -14.20 -28.65
C SER A 58 8.41 -13.47 -27.59
N ALA A 59 8.49 -12.13 -27.65
CA ALA A 59 9.18 -11.34 -26.63
C ALA A 59 8.48 -11.46 -25.28
N PHE A 60 7.15 -11.36 -25.26
CA PHE A 60 6.37 -11.52 -24.03
C PHE A 60 6.53 -12.91 -23.41
N ILE A 61 6.53 -13.98 -24.21
CA ILE A 61 6.76 -15.36 -23.73
C ILE A 61 8.17 -15.51 -23.16
N ALA A 62 9.20 -15.02 -23.84
CA ALA A 62 10.57 -15.07 -23.36
C ALA A 62 10.70 -14.35 -22.01
N MET A 63 10.20 -13.11 -21.91
CA MET A 63 10.19 -12.33 -20.67
C MET A 63 9.46 -13.05 -19.53
N THR A 64 8.33 -13.71 -19.83
CA THR A 64 7.57 -14.46 -18.82
C THR A 64 8.36 -15.67 -18.32
N LEU A 65 8.99 -16.43 -19.23
CA LEU A 65 9.79 -17.61 -18.87
C LEU A 65 11.06 -17.23 -18.09
N GLU A 66 11.72 -16.15 -18.49
CA GLU A 66 12.87 -15.59 -17.77
C GLU A 66 12.43 -15.08 -16.38
N GLY A 67 11.32 -14.34 -16.30
CA GLY A 67 10.75 -13.87 -15.04
C GLY A 67 10.43 -15.03 -14.08
N VAL A 68 9.83 -16.12 -14.57
CA VAL A 68 9.58 -17.34 -13.78
C VAL A 68 10.89 -18.01 -13.35
N MET A 69 11.87 -18.14 -14.24
CA MET A 69 13.19 -18.68 -13.91
C MET A 69 13.87 -17.87 -12.80
N HIS A 70 13.92 -16.56 -12.94
CA HIS A 70 14.53 -15.68 -11.94
C HIS A 70 13.77 -15.69 -10.62
N SER A 71 12.44 -15.77 -10.65
CA SER A 71 11.59 -15.86 -9.46
C SER A 71 11.75 -17.18 -8.71
N THR A 72 12.02 -18.28 -9.43
CA THR A 72 12.16 -19.62 -8.85
C THR A 72 13.57 -19.94 -8.37
N LYS A 73 14.62 -19.33 -8.95
CA LYS A 73 15.97 -19.37 -8.37
C LYS A 73 15.94 -18.67 -7.00
N GLY A 74 15.89 -19.47 -5.93
CA GLY A 74 15.95 -18.98 -4.55
C GLY A 74 17.20 -18.14 -4.34
N SER A 75 17.08 -17.08 -3.53
CA SER A 75 18.18 -16.15 -3.24
C SER A 75 19.43 -16.85 -2.68
N ASP A 76 19.29 -18.02 -2.05
CA ASP A 76 20.40 -18.74 -1.41
C ASP A 76 21.38 -19.41 -2.39
N GLN A 77 21.02 -19.57 -3.67
CA GLN A 77 21.86 -20.25 -4.67
C GLN A 77 22.55 -19.28 -5.65
N LEU A 78 22.28 -17.98 -5.54
CA LEU A 78 22.86 -16.96 -6.42
C LEU A 78 24.23 -16.53 -5.90
N ARG A 79 25.17 -16.29 -6.83
CA ARG A 79 26.47 -15.71 -6.46
C ARG A 79 26.25 -14.32 -5.88
N PRO A 80 27.09 -13.84 -4.94
CA PRO A 80 26.93 -12.52 -4.33
C PRO A 80 26.76 -11.36 -5.32
N GLN A 81 27.45 -11.42 -6.47
CA GLN A 81 27.32 -10.42 -7.55
C GLN A 81 25.95 -10.47 -8.24
N GLU A 82 25.39 -11.66 -8.45
CA GLU A 82 24.06 -11.84 -9.05
C GLU A 82 22.96 -11.39 -8.10
N LEU A 83 23.14 -11.62 -6.79
CA LEU A 83 22.26 -11.09 -5.76
C LEU A 83 22.26 -9.56 -5.72
N LEU A 84 23.43 -8.95 -5.83
CA LEU A 84 23.55 -7.49 -5.88
C LEU A 84 22.85 -6.93 -7.12
N GLN A 85 23.12 -7.50 -8.29
CA GLN A 85 22.49 -7.10 -9.55
C GLN A 85 20.97 -7.20 -9.47
N ARG A 86 20.45 -8.34 -8.97
CA ARG A 86 19.01 -8.56 -8.80
C ARG A 86 18.38 -7.55 -7.84
N ARG A 87 19.05 -7.17 -6.75
CA ARG A 87 18.54 -6.15 -5.81
C ARG A 87 18.46 -4.77 -6.45
N ILE A 88 19.44 -4.42 -7.28
CA ILE A 88 19.47 -3.16 -8.00
C ILE A 88 18.34 -3.10 -9.03
N GLU A 89 18.15 -4.18 -9.79
CA GLU A 89 17.04 -4.32 -10.74
C GLU A 89 15.67 -4.27 -10.04
N LEU A 90 15.53 -4.99 -8.93
CA LEU A 90 14.31 -4.98 -8.12
C LEU A 90 14.02 -3.59 -7.54
N SER A 91 15.05 -2.85 -7.11
CA SER A 91 14.93 -1.48 -6.64
C SER A 91 14.39 -0.55 -7.73
N ARG A 92 14.95 -0.66 -8.94
CA ARG A 92 14.46 0.06 -10.13
C ARG A 92 12.98 -0.23 -10.37
N ASP A 93 12.62 -1.50 -10.42
CA ASP A 93 11.25 -1.93 -10.74
C ASP A 93 10.25 -1.48 -9.68
N ARG A 94 10.62 -1.54 -8.39
CA ARG A 94 9.78 -1.08 -7.28
C ARG A 94 9.59 0.44 -7.30
N LEU A 95 10.63 1.21 -7.63
CA LEU A 95 10.51 2.66 -7.81
C LEU A 95 9.54 3.02 -8.94
N LEU A 96 9.71 2.41 -10.12
CA LEU A 96 8.82 2.65 -11.26
C LEU A 96 7.39 2.22 -10.95
N HIS A 97 7.23 1.05 -10.34
CA HIS A 97 5.95 0.53 -9.91
C HIS A 97 5.25 1.48 -8.93
N LEU A 98 5.96 2.02 -7.94
CA LEU A 98 5.43 3.00 -7.00
C LEU A 98 4.88 4.23 -7.72
N PHE A 99 5.65 4.84 -8.63
CA PHE A 99 5.17 6.00 -9.38
C PHE A 99 3.90 5.68 -10.19
N LEU A 100 3.90 4.57 -10.92
CA LEU A 100 2.76 4.13 -11.72
C LEU A 100 1.53 3.82 -10.86
N ALA A 101 1.72 3.18 -9.70
CA ALA A 101 0.66 2.89 -8.74
C ALA A 101 0.00 4.17 -8.21
N HIS A 102 0.77 5.26 -8.07
CA HIS A 102 0.27 6.59 -7.72
C HIS A 102 -0.26 7.41 -8.91
N GLY A 103 -0.26 6.83 -10.12
CA GLY A 103 -0.75 7.50 -11.34
C GLY A 103 0.23 8.50 -11.95
N ILE A 104 1.49 8.48 -11.52
CA ILE A 104 2.54 9.39 -11.98
C ILE A 104 3.15 8.81 -13.25
N GLN A 105 3.00 9.54 -14.35
CA GLN A 105 3.47 9.13 -15.68
C GLN A 105 4.97 9.33 -15.84
N ALA A 106 5.61 8.61 -16.77
CA ALA A 106 7.07 8.66 -16.97
C ALA A 106 7.64 10.08 -17.15
N HIS A 107 6.95 10.94 -17.91
CA HIS A 107 7.36 12.34 -18.10
C HIS A 107 7.25 13.20 -16.84
N GLN A 108 6.42 12.79 -15.88
CA GLN A 108 6.19 13.47 -14.61
C GLN A 108 7.20 13.02 -13.54
N ILE A 109 7.68 11.77 -13.61
CA ILE A 109 8.67 11.23 -12.68
C ILE A 109 9.95 12.08 -12.69
N ALA A 110 10.47 12.43 -13.87
CA ALA A 110 11.65 13.28 -14.00
C ALA A 110 11.48 14.64 -13.29
N SER A 111 10.32 15.28 -13.48
CA SER A 111 10.00 16.55 -12.80
C SER A 111 9.84 16.37 -11.29
N LEU A 112 9.20 15.29 -10.85
CA LEU A 112 8.98 15.00 -9.44
C LEU A 112 10.30 14.78 -8.67
N LEU A 113 11.24 14.09 -9.29
CA LEU A 113 12.53 13.82 -8.68
C LEU A 113 13.41 15.07 -8.58
N GLY A 114 13.08 16.13 -9.34
CA GLY A 114 13.75 17.44 -9.27
C GLY A 114 15.24 17.38 -9.58
N ASP A 115 15.72 16.28 -10.17
CA ASP A 115 17.12 16.03 -10.46
C ASP A 115 17.34 16.18 -11.96
N SER A 116 18.15 17.16 -12.34
CA SER A 116 18.50 17.43 -13.74
C SER A 116 19.19 16.23 -14.42
N SER A 117 19.66 15.24 -13.66
CA SER A 117 20.30 14.04 -14.17
C SER A 117 19.35 12.87 -14.45
N ILE A 118 18.11 12.91 -13.94
CA ILE A 118 17.08 11.90 -14.23
C ILE A 118 16.08 12.48 -15.23
N THR A 119 16.28 12.12 -16.49
CA THR A 119 15.41 12.55 -17.61
C THR A 119 14.48 11.42 -18.02
N THR A 120 13.49 11.70 -18.86
CA THR A 120 12.67 10.67 -19.52
C THR A 120 13.52 9.68 -20.31
N ALA A 121 14.59 10.14 -20.98
CA ALA A 121 15.51 9.25 -21.67
C ALA A 121 16.25 8.33 -20.69
N THR A 122 16.66 8.86 -19.54
CA THR A 122 17.26 8.08 -18.45
C THR A 122 16.30 7.01 -17.95
N LEU A 123 15.01 7.33 -17.78
CA LEU A 123 13.99 6.37 -17.32
C LEU A 123 13.71 5.25 -18.34
N HIS A 124 13.90 5.51 -19.64
CA HIS A 124 13.75 4.50 -20.69
C HIS A 124 14.95 3.55 -20.80
N ASP A 125 16.15 4.00 -20.45
CA ASP A 125 17.36 3.18 -20.42
C ASP A 125 17.59 2.60 -19.02
N SER A 126 17.30 1.30 -18.87
CA SER A 126 17.50 0.55 -17.64
C SER A 126 18.87 0.75 -16.99
N ASN A 127 19.95 0.76 -17.79
CA ASN A 127 21.31 0.89 -17.27
C ASN A 127 21.59 2.32 -16.83
N ALA A 128 21.12 3.30 -17.61
CA ALA A 128 21.25 4.70 -17.26
C ALA A 128 20.49 5.04 -15.96
N PHE A 129 19.29 4.50 -15.77
CA PHE A 129 18.53 4.73 -14.55
C PHE A 129 19.16 4.03 -13.34
N ILE A 130 19.61 2.78 -13.49
CA ILE A 130 20.34 2.05 -12.45
C ILE A 130 21.57 2.83 -11.98
N ALA A 131 22.32 3.44 -12.89
CA ALA A 131 23.50 4.24 -12.55
C ALA A 131 23.17 5.51 -11.74
N LYS A 132 21.89 5.91 -11.66
CA LYS A 132 21.39 7.04 -10.87
C LYS A 132 20.69 6.61 -9.58
N LEU A 133 20.54 5.32 -9.33
CA LEU A 133 19.98 4.82 -8.08
C LEU A 133 21.03 4.91 -6.98
N ASP A 134 20.94 5.95 -6.17
CA ASP A 134 21.71 6.11 -4.95
C ASP A 134 20.82 6.04 -3.69
N ASP A 135 21.47 5.96 -2.53
CA ASP A 135 20.75 5.82 -1.26
C ASP A 135 19.92 7.04 -0.90
N HIS A 136 20.34 8.23 -1.34
CA HIS A 136 19.65 9.48 -1.08
C HIS A 136 18.34 9.55 -1.86
N LEU A 137 18.34 9.15 -3.14
CA LEU A 137 17.16 9.03 -3.98
C LEU A 137 16.17 8.03 -3.37
N VAL A 138 16.64 6.84 -3.00
CA VAL A 138 15.79 5.79 -2.40
C VAL A 138 15.17 6.29 -1.10
N GLN A 139 15.96 6.89 -0.20
CA GLN A 139 15.44 7.44 1.05
C GLN A 139 14.43 8.57 0.82
N ARG A 140 14.72 9.48 -0.12
CA ARG A 140 13.84 10.60 -0.44
C ARG A 140 12.49 10.12 -0.95
N VAL A 141 12.48 9.16 -1.90
CA VAL A 141 11.24 8.59 -2.44
C VAL A 141 10.50 7.78 -1.36
N ALA A 142 11.22 6.99 -0.54
CA ALA A 142 10.62 6.27 0.59
C ALA A 142 9.85 7.21 1.53
N SER A 143 10.51 8.29 1.98
CA SER A 143 9.91 9.29 2.86
C SER A 143 8.77 10.05 2.19
N GLN A 144 8.89 10.38 0.90
CA GLN A 144 7.87 11.13 0.17
C GLN A 144 6.57 10.34 0.00
N PHE A 145 6.66 9.03 -0.24
CA PHE A 145 5.51 8.15 -0.45
C PHE A 145 5.09 7.36 0.79
N GLN A 146 5.77 7.53 1.93
CA GLN A 146 5.52 6.80 3.18
C GLN A 146 5.59 5.28 3.00
N VAL A 147 6.58 4.81 2.24
CA VAL A 147 6.86 3.38 1.99
C VAL A 147 8.19 2.97 2.64
N SER A 148 8.37 1.66 2.87
CA SER A 148 9.62 1.14 3.43
C SER A 148 10.78 1.37 2.47
N ARG A 149 11.83 2.01 2.97
CA ARG A 149 13.11 2.17 2.26
C ARG A 149 13.73 0.82 1.92
N ASP A 150 13.61 -0.17 2.82
CA ASP A 150 14.17 -1.50 2.59
C ASP A 150 13.42 -2.27 1.49
N TRP A 151 12.12 -2.02 1.32
CA TRP A 151 11.40 -2.50 0.16
C TRP A 151 11.88 -1.82 -1.12
N LEU A 152 11.96 -0.49 -1.16
CA LEU A 152 12.50 0.20 -2.33
C LEU A 152 13.94 -0.23 -2.65
N ALA A 153 14.77 -0.53 -1.67
CA ALA A 153 16.14 -1.00 -1.87
C ALA A 153 16.26 -2.49 -2.26
N GLY A 154 15.15 -3.22 -2.42
CA GLY A 154 15.16 -4.63 -2.76
C GLY A 154 15.57 -5.57 -1.61
N LYS A 155 15.54 -5.11 -0.36
CA LYS A 155 15.97 -5.86 0.84
C LYS A 155 14.83 -6.56 1.58
N SER A 156 13.62 -5.99 1.51
CA SER A 156 12.41 -6.51 2.16
C SER A 156 11.29 -6.66 1.15
N ASP A 157 10.35 -7.58 1.38
CA ASP A 157 9.13 -7.71 0.59
C ASP A 157 7.95 -6.87 1.16
N GLN A 158 8.18 -6.17 2.27
CA GLN A 158 7.17 -5.35 2.94
C GLN A 158 7.25 -3.89 2.49
N CYS A 159 6.34 -3.46 1.61
CA CYS A 159 6.30 -2.11 1.04
C CYS A 159 5.97 -1.01 2.03
N VAL A 160 5.35 -1.33 3.16
CA VAL A 160 5.01 -0.38 4.22
C VAL A 160 5.36 -0.98 5.57
N GLU A 161 5.80 -0.12 6.48
CA GLU A 161 5.97 -0.47 7.88
C GLU A 161 4.66 -0.09 8.60
N THR A 162 4.02 -1.06 9.26
CA THR A 162 2.70 -0.87 9.88
C THR A 162 2.70 0.07 11.09
N THR A 163 3.83 0.67 11.46
CA THR A 163 4.01 1.40 12.73
C THR A 163 4.22 2.91 12.57
N SER A 164 4.01 3.49 11.39
CA SER A 164 4.29 4.93 11.19
C SER A 164 3.32 5.84 11.96
N GLY A 165 2.07 5.39 12.20
CA GLY A 165 1.10 6.13 13.02
C GLY A 165 0.30 5.25 13.97
N ARG A 166 0.33 5.60 15.26
CA ARG A 166 -0.34 4.87 16.34
C ARG A 166 -1.50 5.68 16.91
N TRP A 167 -2.71 5.17 16.74
CA TRP A 167 -3.92 5.72 17.36
C TRP A 167 -4.28 5.00 18.66
N TYR A 168 -4.02 3.69 18.76
CA TYR A 168 -4.34 2.93 19.96
C TYR A 168 -3.43 3.33 21.13
N LYS A 169 -4.05 3.73 22.25
CA LYS A 169 -3.38 4.34 23.42
C LYS A 169 -2.71 5.69 23.15
N ASN A 170 -2.98 6.33 22.01
CA ASN A 170 -2.34 7.57 21.61
C ASN A 170 -3.27 8.45 20.74
N THR A 171 -4.56 8.53 21.09
CA THR A 171 -5.55 9.34 20.36
C THR A 171 -5.13 10.81 20.29
N ASP A 172 -4.60 11.38 21.38
CA ASP A 172 -4.10 12.76 21.43
C ASP A 172 -2.97 13.00 20.42
N GLY A 173 -2.00 12.08 20.33
CA GLY A 173 -0.91 12.15 19.37
C GLY A 173 -1.36 11.97 17.92
N ALA A 174 -2.36 11.11 17.69
CA ALA A 174 -3.00 10.95 16.39
C ALA A 174 -3.70 12.25 15.94
N ILE A 175 -4.48 12.87 16.83
CA ILE A 175 -5.14 14.16 16.59
C ILE A 175 -4.11 15.25 16.28
N ALA A 176 -3.09 15.39 17.13
CA ALA A 176 -2.02 16.37 16.93
C ALA A 176 -1.28 16.17 15.60
N THR A 177 -1.11 14.90 15.16
CA THR A 177 -0.50 14.58 13.86
C THR A 177 -1.34 15.07 12.70
N LEU A 178 -2.66 14.89 12.75
CA LEU A 178 -3.59 15.39 11.72
C LEU A 178 -3.63 16.92 11.68
N ILE A 179 -3.61 17.58 12.84
CA ILE A 179 -3.52 19.05 12.94
C ILE A 179 -2.20 19.55 12.34
N ARG A 180 -1.07 18.88 12.65
CA ARG A 180 0.23 19.21 12.06
C ARG A 180 0.22 19.09 10.54
N MET A 181 -0.37 18.03 9.99
CA MET A 181 -0.51 17.88 8.52
C MET A 181 -1.26 19.06 7.90
N LEU A 182 -2.32 19.55 8.55
CA LEU A 182 -3.02 20.76 8.10
C LEU A 182 -2.14 22.01 8.15
N LYS A 183 -1.34 22.17 9.22
CA LYS A 183 -0.38 23.28 9.36
C LYS A 183 0.70 23.26 8.31
N ASP A 184 1.09 22.07 7.88
CA ASP A 184 2.04 21.86 6.78
C ASP A 184 1.37 22.08 5.39
N GLY A 185 0.12 22.55 5.36
CA GLY A 185 -0.63 22.84 4.13
C GLY A 185 -1.28 21.63 3.47
N LEU A 186 -1.19 20.44 4.08
CA LEU A 186 -1.80 19.23 3.56
C LEU A 186 -3.30 19.21 3.84
N ARG A 187 -4.04 18.41 3.07
CA ARG A 187 -5.47 18.12 3.28
C ARG A 187 -5.65 16.63 3.56
N PRO A 188 -5.62 16.20 4.82
CA PRO A 188 -5.72 14.79 5.16
C PRO A 188 -7.16 14.29 5.04
N GLU A 189 -7.32 13.13 4.39
CA GLU A 189 -8.52 12.29 4.41
C GLU A 189 -8.22 11.04 5.24
N VAL A 190 -8.94 10.86 6.33
CA VAL A 190 -8.87 9.70 7.23
C VAL A 190 -9.77 8.60 6.67
N LEU A 191 -9.14 7.55 6.14
CA LEU A 191 -9.82 6.36 5.62
C LEU A 191 -9.84 5.29 6.70
N VAL A 192 -11.03 4.95 7.21
CA VAL A 192 -11.23 3.90 8.20
C VAL A 192 -11.57 2.60 7.47
N ILE A 193 -10.64 1.65 7.54
CA ILE A 193 -10.71 0.39 6.83
C ILE A 193 -11.27 -0.67 7.78
N ARG A 194 -12.33 -1.37 7.37
CA ARG A 194 -12.81 -2.59 8.06
C ARG A 194 -12.88 -3.76 7.09
N SER A 195 -12.92 -4.98 7.63
CA SER A 195 -13.27 -6.14 6.81
C SER A 195 -14.74 -6.06 6.36
N SER A 196 -15.00 -6.33 5.09
CA SER A 196 -16.35 -6.49 4.52
C SER A 196 -17.12 -7.64 5.18
N GLN A 197 -16.40 -8.62 5.73
CA GLN A 197 -16.99 -9.73 6.48
C GLN A 197 -17.05 -9.47 8.00
N ALA A 198 -16.69 -8.27 8.46
CA ALA A 198 -16.72 -7.95 9.88
C ALA A 198 -18.16 -7.73 10.36
N ASP A 199 -18.58 -8.57 11.31
CA ASP A 199 -19.79 -8.40 12.08
C ASP A 199 -19.46 -7.71 13.41
N PHE A 200 -19.66 -6.39 13.45
CA PHE A 200 -19.35 -5.59 14.65
C PHE A 200 -20.33 -5.87 15.80
N GLN A 201 -21.58 -6.24 15.53
CA GLN A 201 -22.53 -6.60 16.58
C GLN A 201 -22.09 -7.87 17.30
N ARG A 202 -21.70 -8.90 16.53
CA ARG A 202 -21.14 -10.13 17.09
C ARG A 202 -19.81 -9.88 17.80
N ALA A 203 -18.96 -9.02 17.24
CA ALA A 203 -17.69 -8.63 17.86
C ALA A 203 -17.91 -7.92 19.21
N TYR A 204 -18.91 -7.04 19.28
CA TYR A 204 -19.29 -6.35 20.51
C TYR A 204 -19.84 -7.31 21.57
N ALA A 205 -20.83 -8.14 21.21
CA ALA A 205 -21.48 -9.06 22.13
C ALA A 205 -20.55 -10.17 22.64
N GLY A 206 -19.63 -10.67 21.80
CA GLY A 206 -18.71 -11.74 22.15
C GLY A 206 -17.36 -11.27 22.73
N GLY A 207 -17.02 -9.99 22.62
CA GLY A 207 -15.75 -9.43 23.10
C GLY A 207 -14.53 -10.23 22.61
N ASP A 208 -13.59 -10.52 23.50
CA ASP A 208 -12.37 -11.28 23.17
C ASP A 208 -12.63 -12.74 22.70
N THR A 209 -13.85 -13.26 22.86
CA THR A 209 -14.22 -14.62 22.40
C THR A 209 -14.77 -14.65 20.97
N ALA A 210 -15.11 -13.48 20.41
CA ALA A 210 -15.56 -13.36 19.02
C ALA A 210 -14.37 -13.40 18.03
N PRO A 211 -14.61 -13.74 16.75
CA PRO A 211 -13.62 -13.58 15.69
C PRO A 211 -13.10 -12.13 15.62
N TRP A 212 -11.82 -11.97 15.27
CA TRP A 212 -11.21 -10.65 15.19
C TRP A 212 -11.84 -9.83 14.07
N ALA A 213 -12.45 -8.72 14.45
CA ALA A 213 -12.95 -7.71 13.54
C ALA A 213 -11.90 -6.63 13.38
N ASP A 214 -11.01 -6.79 12.40
CA ASP A 214 -9.92 -5.84 12.11
C ASP A 214 -10.46 -4.49 11.64
N VAL A 215 -9.97 -3.42 12.26
CA VAL A 215 -10.19 -2.03 11.86
C VAL A 215 -8.87 -1.28 11.87
N GLY A 216 -8.56 -0.58 10.78
CA GLY A 216 -7.34 0.20 10.64
C GLY A 216 -7.59 1.56 10.02
N ILE A 217 -6.57 2.41 10.09
CA ILE A 217 -6.62 3.77 9.56
C ILE A 217 -5.56 3.93 8.46
N ILE A 218 -5.95 4.56 7.37
CA ILE A 218 -5.03 5.03 6.33
C ILE A 218 -5.28 6.52 6.16
N ILE A 219 -4.23 7.33 6.25
CA ILE A 219 -4.32 8.77 5.97
C ILE A 219 -3.93 9.01 4.53
N ARG A 220 -4.87 9.53 3.72
CA ARG A 220 -4.58 10.00 2.37
C ARG A 220 -4.33 11.51 2.42
N THR A 221 -3.25 11.96 1.80
CA THR A 221 -2.97 13.40 1.61
C THR A 221 -2.75 13.68 0.14
N GLU A 222 -3.30 14.78 -0.36
CA GLU A 222 -2.97 15.26 -1.71
C GLU A 222 -1.67 16.08 -1.67
N ARG A 223 -0.81 15.84 -2.65
CA ARG A 223 0.44 16.57 -2.86
C ARG A 223 0.54 17.01 -4.31
N GLU A 224 1.31 18.05 -4.54
CA GLU A 224 1.55 18.59 -5.86
C GLU A 224 3.03 18.42 -6.23
N THR A 225 3.31 18.05 -7.47
CA THR A 225 4.68 18.05 -8.00
C THR A 225 5.13 19.48 -8.30
N PRO A 226 6.44 19.75 -8.45
CA PRO A 226 6.91 21.07 -8.89
C PRO A 226 6.33 21.54 -10.24
N ALA A 227 5.85 20.61 -11.08
CA ALA A 227 5.17 20.90 -12.35
C ALA A 227 3.65 21.07 -12.22
N GLY A 228 3.11 21.12 -11.00
CA GLY A 228 1.69 21.37 -10.75
C GLY A 228 0.77 20.15 -10.88
N ILE A 229 1.33 18.93 -10.79
CA ILE A 229 0.56 17.69 -10.93
C ILE A 229 0.19 17.16 -9.55
N ASN A 230 -1.11 16.91 -9.34
CA ASN A 230 -1.59 16.35 -8.08
C ASN A 230 -1.41 14.83 -8.04
N TYR A 231 -0.95 14.32 -6.91
CA TYR A 231 -0.88 12.90 -6.58
C TYR A 231 -1.17 12.70 -5.10
N SER A 232 -1.78 11.57 -4.77
CA SER A 232 -2.10 11.25 -3.37
C SER A 232 -1.01 10.40 -2.74
N VAL A 233 -0.66 10.66 -1.49
CA VAL A 233 0.21 9.83 -0.65
C VAL A 233 -0.62 9.17 0.45
N TYR A 234 -0.27 7.95 0.81
CA TYR A 234 -1.02 7.15 1.77
C TYR A 234 -0.12 6.73 2.93
N GLU A 235 -0.44 7.17 4.13
CA GLU A 235 0.24 6.78 5.37
C GLU A 235 -0.60 5.71 6.08
N MET A 236 0.00 4.56 6.35
CA MET A 236 -0.67 3.45 7.03
C MET A 236 -0.51 3.58 8.54
N TRP A 237 -1.61 3.58 9.27
CA TRP A 237 -1.60 3.54 10.74
C TRP A 237 -1.95 2.12 11.23
N ASP A 238 -1.92 1.94 12.55
CA ASP A 238 -2.18 0.64 13.18
C ASP A 238 -3.54 0.03 12.77
N PHE A 239 -3.55 -1.29 12.65
CA PHE A 239 -4.77 -2.11 12.57
C PHE A 239 -4.97 -2.82 13.89
N GLU A 240 -6.15 -2.63 14.49
CA GLU A 240 -6.50 -3.24 15.76
C GLU A 240 -7.87 -3.91 15.69
N ARG A 241 -8.18 -4.67 16.73
CA ARG A 241 -9.37 -5.50 16.80
C ARG A 241 -10.53 -4.74 17.46
N TRP A 242 -11.65 -4.60 16.75
CA TRP A 242 -12.87 -3.91 17.23
C TRP A 242 -13.51 -4.60 18.43
N ASN A 243 -13.39 -5.93 18.51
CA ASN A 243 -13.97 -6.73 19.60
C ASN A 243 -13.33 -6.43 20.97
N TYR A 244 -12.12 -5.86 21.01
CA TYR A 244 -11.49 -5.44 22.25
C TYR A 244 -11.95 -4.05 22.67
N GLU A 245 -12.68 -3.98 23.78
CA GLU A 245 -13.33 -2.79 24.33
C GLU A 245 -12.41 -1.56 24.34
N LYS A 246 -11.18 -1.69 24.85
CA LYS A 246 -10.27 -0.54 24.93
C LYS A 246 -9.91 -0.02 23.54
N CYS A 247 -9.57 -0.89 22.59
CA CYS A 247 -9.26 -0.45 21.21
C CYS A 247 -10.46 0.28 20.60
N ARG A 248 -11.67 -0.28 20.74
CA ARG A 248 -12.91 0.35 20.28
C ARG A 248 -13.13 1.73 20.91
N HIS A 249 -12.88 1.90 22.20
CA HIS A 249 -12.99 3.20 22.87
C HIS A 249 -12.02 4.26 22.32
N TYR A 250 -10.73 3.92 22.14
CA TYR A 250 -9.75 4.85 21.55
C TYR A 250 -10.12 5.25 20.11
N LEU A 251 -10.68 4.31 19.35
CA LEU A 251 -11.08 4.54 17.96
C LEU A 251 -12.36 5.40 17.87
N LYS A 252 -13.37 5.11 18.70
CA LYS A 252 -14.56 5.96 18.86
C LYS A 252 -14.19 7.37 19.33
N ALA A 253 -13.20 7.51 20.22
CA ALA A 253 -12.70 8.81 20.60
C ALA A 253 -12.17 9.56 19.36
N LEU A 254 -11.37 8.93 18.50
CA LEU A 254 -10.93 9.58 17.27
C LEU A 254 -12.10 9.94 16.32
N PHE A 255 -13.06 9.04 16.12
CA PHE A 255 -14.22 9.29 15.26
C PHE A 255 -15.07 10.44 15.76
N LEU A 256 -15.35 10.52 17.07
CA LEU A 256 -16.14 11.61 17.64
C LEU A 256 -15.45 12.97 17.45
N TRP A 257 -14.12 13.02 17.45
CA TRP A 257 -13.38 14.27 17.25
C TRP A 257 -13.44 14.70 15.79
N LEU A 258 -13.24 13.74 14.88
CA LEU A 258 -13.34 13.96 13.44
C LEU A 258 -14.77 14.36 13.02
N SER A 259 -15.79 13.71 13.57
CA SER A 259 -17.19 14.01 13.26
C SER A 259 -17.59 15.39 13.77
N ARG A 260 -17.19 15.79 14.98
CA ARG A 260 -17.47 17.14 15.51
C ARG A 260 -16.86 18.29 14.71
N GLN A 261 -15.84 18.04 13.88
CA GLN A 261 -15.34 19.06 12.96
C GLN A 261 -16.40 19.49 11.94
N SER A 262 -17.33 18.61 11.57
CA SER A 262 -18.41 18.99 10.66
C SER A 262 -19.40 19.96 11.28
N ASP A 263 -19.50 20.01 12.62
CA ASP A 263 -20.47 20.86 13.33
C ASP A 263 -20.02 22.32 13.43
N ASN A 264 -18.73 22.59 13.21
CA ASN A 264 -18.17 23.94 13.28
C ASN A 264 -17.80 24.46 11.90
N VAL A 265 -18.47 25.52 11.46
CA VAL A 265 -18.29 26.15 10.13
C VAL A 265 -16.83 26.50 9.84
N SER A 266 -16.06 26.88 10.87
CA SER A 266 -14.64 27.25 10.71
C SER A 266 -13.73 26.06 10.39
N PHE A 267 -14.16 24.84 10.72
CA PHE A 267 -13.40 23.59 10.59
C PHE A 267 -14.01 22.58 9.62
N HIS A 268 -15.23 22.85 9.17
CA HIS A 268 -16.01 21.95 8.33
C HIS A 268 -15.21 21.50 7.10
N GLY A 269 -15.04 20.19 6.97
CA GLY A 269 -14.40 19.57 5.82
C GLY A 269 -12.88 19.77 5.70
N ARG A 270 -12.20 20.31 6.72
CA ARG A 270 -10.72 20.44 6.72
C ARG A 270 -10.03 19.08 6.78
N ILE A 271 -10.55 18.16 7.59
CA ILE A 271 -10.17 16.75 7.63
C ILE A 271 -11.40 15.96 7.26
N ARG A 272 -11.28 15.08 6.27
CA ARG A 272 -12.41 14.23 5.85
C ARG A 272 -12.32 12.88 6.54
N LEU A 273 -13.45 12.37 7.00
CA LEU A 273 -13.58 11.01 7.53
C LEU A 273 -14.37 10.17 6.51
N LEU A 274 -13.81 9.04 6.10
CA LEU A 274 -14.44 8.12 5.14
C LEU A 274 -14.27 6.69 5.63
N GLY A 275 -15.34 5.89 5.58
CA GLY A 275 -15.24 4.45 5.80
C GLY A 275 -15.09 3.68 4.49
N ARG A 276 -14.31 2.60 4.56
CA ARG A 276 -14.14 1.63 3.46
C ARG A 276 -14.18 0.22 4.03
N ALA A 277 -14.98 -0.65 3.44
CA ALA A 277 -14.83 -2.08 3.62
C ALA A 277 -13.84 -2.66 2.60
N MET A 278 -13.10 -3.67 3.01
CA MET A 278 -12.17 -4.40 2.16
C MET A 278 -12.34 -5.91 2.35
N GLU A 279 -11.98 -6.69 1.35
CA GLU A 279 -11.93 -8.15 1.49
C GLU A 279 -10.90 -8.55 2.56
N PRO A 280 -11.16 -9.59 3.38
CA PRO A 280 -10.23 -10.02 4.44
C PRO A 280 -8.81 -10.30 3.94
N ASP A 281 -8.67 -10.91 2.75
CA ASP A 281 -7.37 -11.19 2.15
C ASP A 281 -6.60 -9.91 1.82
N LEU A 282 -7.31 -8.88 1.33
CA LEU A 282 -6.71 -7.60 1.01
C LEU A 282 -6.22 -6.88 2.26
N ILE A 283 -7.00 -6.91 3.35
CA ILE A 283 -6.58 -6.40 4.66
C ILE A 283 -5.36 -7.13 5.18
N LYS A 284 -5.33 -8.47 5.07
CA LYS A 284 -4.18 -9.28 5.49
C LYS A 284 -2.92 -8.88 4.71
N ARG A 285 -3.02 -8.76 3.39
CA ARG A 285 -1.90 -8.32 2.54
C ARG A 285 -1.43 -6.92 2.91
N LEU A 286 -2.34 -6.01 3.19
CA LEU A 286 -2.02 -4.65 3.64
C LEU A 286 -1.29 -4.66 5.00
N LYS A 287 -1.82 -5.38 6.00
CA LYS A 287 -1.20 -5.57 7.33
C LYS A 287 0.18 -6.20 7.28
N CYS A 288 0.43 -7.06 6.29
CA CYS A 288 1.74 -7.68 6.11
C CYS A 288 2.68 -6.87 5.20
N GLY A 289 2.27 -5.68 4.74
CA GLY A 289 3.06 -4.84 3.83
C GLY A 289 3.23 -5.45 2.43
N GLN A 290 2.39 -6.41 2.02
CA GLN A 290 2.53 -7.13 0.74
C GLN A 290 1.86 -6.42 -0.45
N ILE A 291 1.19 -5.30 -0.21
CA ILE A 291 0.52 -4.49 -1.24
C ILE A 291 0.60 -3.02 -0.84
N LEU A 292 0.79 -2.13 -1.82
CA LEU A 292 0.79 -0.69 -1.54
C LEU A 292 -0.61 -0.22 -1.10
N PRO A 293 -0.72 0.71 -0.14
CA PRO A 293 -2.02 1.23 0.28
C PRO A 293 -2.83 1.82 -0.88
N VAL A 294 -2.20 2.53 -1.82
CA VAL A 294 -2.88 3.09 -3.01
C VAL A 294 -3.52 2.01 -3.86
N GLU A 295 -2.87 0.85 -4.01
CA GLU A 295 -3.40 -0.27 -4.79
C GLU A 295 -4.52 -0.97 -4.05
N ALA A 296 -4.37 -1.20 -2.74
CA ALA A 296 -5.42 -1.76 -1.91
C ALA A 296 -6.69 -0.91 -1.93
N ILE A 297 -6.54 0.43 -1.90
CA ILE A 297 -7.65 1.37 -2.04
C ILE A 297 -8.27 1.28 -3.44
N LYS A 298 -7.48 1.24 -4.51
CA LYS A 298 -8.02 1.10 -5.88
C LYS A 298 -8.77 -0.21 -6.09
N LEU A 299 -8.27 -1.31 -5.54
CA LEU A 299 -8.89 -2.64 -5.63
C LEU A 299 -10.16 -2.77 -4.78
N SER A 300 -10.37 -1.90 -3.79
CA SER A 300 -11.61 -1.89 -3.00
C SER A 300 -12.72 -1.06 -3.63
N VAL A 301 -12.40 -0.17 -4.58
CA VAL A 301 -13.38 0.65 -5.32
C VAL A 301 -14.11 -0.23 -6.33
N GLY A 302 -15.30 -0.72 -5.97
CA GLY A 302 -16.17 -1.52 -6.85
C GLY A 302 -17.02 -2.58 -6.17
N LYS A 303 -16.84 -2.83 -4.87
CA LYS A 303 -17.70 -3.70 -4.07
C LYS A 303 -18.44 -2.85 -3.02
N GLU A 304 -19.76 -2.90 -3.07
CA GLU A 304 -20.72 -2.08 -2.34
C GLU A 304 -20.70 -2.28 -0.81
N ASP A 305 -19.64 -1.86 -0.13
CA ASP A 305 -19.70 -1.65 1.33
C ASP A 305 -18.86 -0.43 1.72
N VAL A 306 -19.37 0.75 1.36
CA VAL A 306 -19.02 1.96 2.11
C VAL A 306 -19.70 1.83 3.47
N TRP A 307 -18.96 2.02 4.55
CA TRP A 307 -19.53 2.12 5.89
C TRP A 307 -19.27 3.52 6.44
N TYR A 308 -20.03 3.91 7.44
CA TYR A 308 -19.96 5.24 8.03
C TYR A 308 -19.45 5.11 9.48
N PRO A 309 -18.17 5.41 9.75
CA PRO A 309 -17.62 5.37 11.11
C PRO A 309 -18.39 6.27 12.08
N ASP A 310 -19.00 7.34 11.56
CA ASP A 310 -19.82 8.29 12.30
C ASP A 310 -21.06 7.65 12.93
N ASP A 311 -21.64 6.61 12.31
CA ASP A 311 -22.80 5.89 12.84
C ASP A 311 -22.51 5.25 14.21
N TYR A 312 -21.24 4.96 14.50
CA TYR A 312 -20.81 4.35 15.77
C TYR A 312 -20.54 5.35 16.87
N VAL A 313 -20.58 6.66 16.56
CA VAL A 313 -20.45 7.77 17.51
C VAL A 313 -21.67 8.70 17.55
N ASP A 314 -22.68 8.46 16.72
CA ASP A 314 -24.00 9.08 16.84
C ASP A 314 -24.79 8.38 17.95
N SER A 315 -25.24 9.14 18.95
CA SER A 315 -26.01 8.63 20.09
C SER A 315 -27.38 8.07 19.71
N LYS A 316 -27.90 8.37 18.51
CA LYS A 316 -29.18 7.87 18.00
C LYS A 316 -29.05 6.61 17.14
N LEU A 317 -27.91 6.44 16.47
CA LEU A 317 -27.69 5.36 15.51
C LEU A 317 -26.79 4.24 16.08
N SER A 318 -25.91 4.58 17.02
CA SER A 318 -24.94 3.62 17.58
C SER A 318 -25.62 2.61 18.49
N LEU A 319 -25.47 1.32 18.16
CA LEU A 319 -25.90 0.21 19.01
C LEU A 319 -25.10 0.10 20.32
N GLU A 320 -23.99 0.84 20.39
CA GLU A 320 -23.05 0.85 21.50
C GLU A 320 -23.08 2.24 22.19
N ALA A 321 -24.23 2.92 22.15
CA ALA A 321 -24.41 4.28 22.65
C ALA A 321 -24.05 4.45 24.14
N ASP A 322 -24.24 3.40 24.95
CA ASP A 322 -23.88 3.39 26.37
C ASP A 322 -22.36 3.60 26.59
N GLU A 323 -21.53 3.14 25.65
CA GLU A 323 -20.08 3.38 25.69
C GLU A 323 -19.71 4.83 25.37
N LEU A 324 -20.56 5.56 24.64
CA LEU A 324 -20.23 6.93 24.21
C LEU A 324 -20.13 7.88 25.39
N ALA A 325 -20.96 7.72 26.42
CA ALA A 325 -20.86 8.50 27.64
C ALA A 325 -19.53 8.26 28.37
N LEU A 326 -19.05 7.01 28.36
CA LEU A 326 -17.75 6.64 28.93
C LEU A 326 -16.59 7.19 28.10
N VAL A 327 -16.65 7.05 26.77
CA VAL A 327 -15.64 7.59 25.85
C VAL A 327 -15.55 9.11 25.99
N GLN A 328 -16.69 9.81 26.02
CA GLN A 328 -16.75 11.25 26.28
C GLN A 328 -16.12 11.60 27.63
N LYS A 329 -16.52 10.92 28.72
CA LYS A 329 -15.97 11.23 30.04
C LYS A 329 -14.46 10.96 30.16
N SER A 330 -13.97 9.89 29.54
CA SER A 330 -12.58 9.43 29.70
C SER A 330 -11.60 10.08 28.75
N PHE A 331 -12.02 10.40 27.53
CA PHE A 331 -11.15 10.98 26.49
C PHE A 331 -11.37 12.47 26.28
N TYR A 332 -12.51 12.99 26.71
CA TYR A 332 -12.94 14.36 26.41
C TYR A 332 -13.13 15.18 27.69
N GLU A 333 -12.05 15.43 28.40
CA GLU A 333 -11.99 16.62 29.25
C GLU A 333 -12.17 17.85 28.33
N GLU A 334 -13.32 18.54 28.42
CA GLU A 334 -13.72 19.64 27.52
C GLU A 334 -12.58 20.64 27.22
N LYS A 335 -11.74 20.94 28.23
CA LYS A 335 -10.60 21.86 28.09
C LYS A 335 -9.55 21.43 27.06
N LYS A 336 -9.32 20.12 26.86
CA LYS A 336 -8.34 19.62 25.88
C LYS A 336 -8.88 19.68 24.45
N LEU A 337 -10.19 19.44 24.27
CA LEU A 337 -10.87 19.60 22.99
C LEU A 337 -10.81 21.02 22.48
N ASP A 338 -11.17 21.97 23.34
CA ASP A 338 -11.18 23.39 23.01
C ASP A 338 -9.78 23.84 22.60
N ALA A 339 -8.73 23.28 23.21
CA ALA A 339 -7.35 23.53 22.80
C ALA A 339 -7.06 23.02 21.37
N TYR A 340 -7.48 21.80 21.02
CA TYR A 340 -7.29 21.26 19.66
C TYR A 340 -8.12 22.00 18.61
N PHE A 341 -9.36 22.38 18.93
CA PHE A 341 -10.19 23.19 18.04
C PHE A 341 -9.65 24.62 17.90
N ALA A 342 -9.15 25.22 18.97
CA ALA A 342 -8.46 26.52 18.91
C ALA A 342 -7.18 26.43 18.06
N GLU A 343 -6.44 25.33 18.15
CA GLU A 343 -5.26 25.06 17.32
C GLU A 343 -5.62 24.87 15.83
N LEU A 344 -6.73 24.19 15.55
CA LEU A 344 -7.30 24.13 14.20
C LEU A 344 -7.72 25.53 13.69
N ALA A 345 -8.24 26.40 14.58
CA ALA A 345 -8.64 27.78 14.29
C ALA A 345 -7.46 28.64 13.86
N SER A 346 -6.34 28.52 14.55
CA SER A 346 -5.13 29.30 14.27
C SER A 346 -4.35 28.83 13.05
N THR A 347 -4.79 27.77 12.37
CA THR A 347 -4.16 27.22 11.17
C THR A 347 -4.65 27.92 9.86
N THR A 348 -5.28 29.09 9.98
CA THR A 348 -5.49 30.05 8.87
C THR A 348 -4.25 30.89 8.63
#